data_AF-A0A7Y3EEB4-F1
#
_entry.id   AF-A0A7Y3EEB4-F1
#
_cell.length_a   1.000
_cell.length_b   1.000
_cell.length_c   1.000
_cell.angle_alpha   90.00
_cell.angle_beta   90.00
_cell.angle_gamma   90.00
#
_symmetry.space_group_name_H-M   'P 1'
#
loop_
_entity.id
_entity.type
_entity.pdbx_description
1 polymer ?
#
loop_
_entity_poly.entity_id
_entity_poly.type
_entity_poly.pdbx_seq_one_letter_code
_entity_poly.pdbx_strand_id
1 'polypeptide(L)'
;MPPPLQAEIRYNGTGALVGRWEVVMPGEDPPTAADLLTEATLPVELRGTQRRYTELERFNVFLPPTGEIVLPGPDVRTLPTDRSGMYQVLLRIEASDDKEGDSDLAAAGAGAGVVPAGAVAGFPIPPLRYFVGGAGTVGVSGARLRALFPAADSLVTGGEPVTFTWTPVAAALLYRVEVRGGDGARVLAALLRPGSAMYRAPDWLQERAGADVVEWRVQALGVGGAVASETPWRTLRLER
;
A
#
# COMPACT_ATOMS: atom_id res chain seq x y z
N MET A 1 13.46 18.16 -7.10
CA MET A 1 12.01 18.40 -7.09
C MET A 1 11.32 17.05 -7.27
N PRO A 2 10.27 16.74 -6.50
CA PRO A 2 9.50 15.51 -6.70
C PRO A 2 8.94 15.46 -8.14
N PRO A 3 8.83 14.28 -8.76
CA PRO A 3 8.20 14.17 -10.08
C PRO A 3 6.72 14.57 -10.00
N PRO A 4 6.13 15.07 -11.11
CA PRO A 4 4.71 15.40 -11.14
C PRO A 4 3.85 14.16 -10.88
N LEU A 5 2.70 14.36 -10.25
CA LEU A 5 1.66 13.34 -10.13
C LEU A 5 0.86 13.30 -11.45
N GLN A 6 0.59 12.10 -11.95
CA GLN A 6 -0.30 11.90 -13.09
C GLN A 6 -0.97 10.52 -13.02
N ALA A 7 -2.10 10.38 -13.71
CA ALA A 7 -2.74 9.09 -13.94
C ALA A 7 -2.82 8.81 -15.44
N GLU A 8 -2.36 7.64 -15.84
CA GLU A 8 -2.52 7.12 -17.20
C GLU A 8 -3.78 6.28 -17.24
N ILE A 9 -4.76 6.71 -18.05
CA ILE A 9 -6.09 6.10 -18.09
C ILE A 9 -6.34 5.60 -19.50
N ARG A 10 -6.73 4.33 -19.61
CA ARG A 10 -7.25 3.73 -20.84
C ARG A 10 -8.76 3.63 -20.75
N TYR A 11 -9.44 3.99 -21.82
CA TYR A 11 -10.90 4.03 -21.87
C TYR A 11 -11.43 3.69 -23.26
N ASN A 12 -12.73 3.47 -23.37
CA ASN A 12 -13.43 3.28 -24.64
C ASN A 12 -14.50 4.36 -24.76
N GLY A 13 -14.74 4.85 -25.97
CA GLY A 13 -15.77 5.85 -26.23
C GLY A 13 -15.31 7.29 -25.97
N THR A 14 -16.28 8.15 -25.70
CA THR A 14 -16.13 9.60 -25.46
C THR A 14 -16.98 10.03 -24.29
N GLY A 15 -16.64 11.16 -23.66
CA GLY A 15 -17.47 11.74 -22.61
C GLY A 15 -16.69 12.63 -21.66
N ALA A 16 -17.33 13.07 -20.59
CA ALA A 16 -16.67 13.81 -19.51
C ALA A 16 -16.15 12.85 -18.42
N LEU A 17 -14.87 12.97 -18.08
CA LEU A 17 -14.29 12.37 -16.88
C LEU A 17 -14.29 13.42 -15.77
N VAL A 18 -15.10 13.18 -14.75
CA VAL A 18 -15.27 14.07 -13.60
C VAL A 18 -14.78 13.38 -12.34
N GLY A 19 -14.14 14.15 -11.46
CA GLY A 19 -13.68 13.61 -10.21
C GLY A 19 -12.84 14.57 -9.41
N ARG A 20 -12.09 14.00 -8.47
CA ARG A 20 -11.23 14.74 -7.56
C ARG A 20 -10.04 13.93 -7.09
N TRP A 21 -9.01 14.66 -6.68
CA TRP A 21 -7.86 14.15 -5.96
C TRP A 21 -8.07 14.40 -4.47
N GLU A 22 -7.84 13.37 -3.65
CA GLU A 22 -7.92 13.45 -2.20
C GLU A 22 -6.60 13.03 -1.56
N VAL A 23 -6.36 13.43 -0.32
CA VAL A 23 -5.22 12.97 0.47
C VAL A 23 -5.67 12.41 1.82
N VAL A 24 -5.20 11.20 2.11
CA VAL A 24 -5.26 10.57 3.43
C VAL A 24 -4.01 10.98 4.19
N MET A 25 -4.20 11.62 5.35
CA MET A 25 -3.12 12.10 6.20
C MET A 25 -2.58 10.98 7.11
N PRO A 26 -1.35 11.10 7.61
CA PRO A 26 -0.84 10.23 8.65
C PRO A 26 -1.77 10.21 9.87
N GLY A 27 -2.13 9.01 10.31
CA GLY A 27 -3.00 8.78 11.46
C GLY A 27 -4.49 8.73 11.16
N GLU A 28 -4.92 9.01 9.92
CA GLU A 28 -6.31 8.76 9.49
C GLU A 28 -6.53 7.27 9.19
N ASP A 29 -7.79 6.84 9.28
CA ASP A 29 -8.19 5.51 8.84
C ASP A 29 -7.88 5.34 7.34
N PRO A 30 -7.25 4.22 6.93
CA PRO A 30 -6.93 4.00 5.52
C PRO A 30 -8.19 3.72 4.69
N PRO A 31 -8.13 3.95 3.36
CA PRO A 31 -9.23 3.62 2.46
C PRO A 31 -9.50 2.11 2.48
N THR A 32 -10.79 1.76 2.55
CA THR A 32 -11.26 0.39 2.35
C THR A 32 -11.26 0.02 0.87
N ALA A 33 -11.49 -1.26 0.58
CA ALA A 33 -11.67 -1.72 -0.80
C ALA A 33 -12.79 -0.96 -1.54
N ALA A 34 -13.89 -0.63 -0.85
CA ALA A 34 -15.00 0.13 -1.44
C ALA A 34 -14.61 1.60 -1.71
N ASP A 35 -13.76 2.21 -0.88
CA ASP A 35 -13.27 3.58 -1.09
C ASP A 35 -12.37 3.67 -2.34
N LEU A 36 -11.73 2.57 -2.73
CA LEU A 36 -10.86 2.56 -3.91
C LEU A 36 -11.63 2.34 -5.22
N LEU A 37 -12.92 2.00 -5.17
CA LEU A 37 -13.73 1.85 -6.38
C LEU A 37 -14.13 3.22 -6.93
N THR A 38 -14.37 3.27 -8.25
CA THR A 38 -15.02 4.44 -8.86
C THR A 38 -16.45 4.54 -8.36
N GLU A 39 -16.97 5.76 -8.21
CA GLU A 39 -18.29 5.97 -7.62
C GLU A 39 -19.39 5.25 -8.44
N ALA A 40 -19.28 5.29 -9.78
CA ALA A 40 -20.21 4.61 -10.67
C ALA A 40 -20.23 3.07 -10.52
N THR A 41 -19.19 2.47 -9.93
CA THR A 41 -19.14 1.02 -9.64
C THR A 41 -20.08 0.63 -8.50
N LEU A 42 -20.35 1.56 -7.58
CA LEU A 42 -21.21 1.30 -6.44
C LEU A 42 -22.68 1.47 -6.82
N PRO A 43 -23.58 0.62 -6.26
CA PRO A 43 -25.02 0.91 -6.26
C PRO A 43 -25.28 2.32 -5.77
N VAL A 44 -26.30 2.99 -6.33
CA VAL A 44 -26.56 4.41 -6.06
C VAL A 44 -26.72 4.71 -4.57
N GLU A 45 -27.29 3.76 -3.82
CA GLU A 45 -27.49 3.85 -2.37
C GLU A 45 -26.17 3.76 -1.58
N LEU A 46 -25.15 3.11 -2.16
CA LEU A 46 -23.84 2.92 -1.54
C LEU A 46 -22.81 3.97 -1.95
N ARG A 47 -23.05 4.75 -3.03
CA ARG A 47 -22.13 5.80 -3.50
C ARG A 47 -21.72 6.78 -2.39
N GLY A 48 -22.70 7.23 -1.60
CA GLY A 48 -22.48 8.14 -0.48
C GLY A 48 -21.74 7.55 0.72
N THR A 49 -21.48 6.23 0.74
CA THR A 49 -20.80 5.54 1.85
C THR A 49 -19.28 5.56 1.74
N GLN A 50 -18.74 5.95 0.58
CA GLN A 50 -17.31 6.14 0.43
C GLN A 50 -16.82 7.25 1.36
N ARG A 51 -15.75 6.95 2.10
CA ARG A 51 -15.10 7.91 2.99
C ARG A 51 -14.62 9.12 2.18
N ARG A 52 -14.76 10.30 2.77
CA ARG A 52 -14.26 11.56 2.21
C ARG A 52 -13.02 11.97 2.98
N TYR A 53 -11.93 12.15 2.26
CA TYR A 53 -10.68 12.68 2.82
C TYR A 53 -10.50 14.14 2.40
N THR A 54 -9.35 14.73 2.77
CA THR A 54 -9.04 16.12 2.40
C THR A 54 -8.94 16.25 0.89
N GLU A 55 -9.79 17.08 0.28
CA GLU A 55 -9.77 17.35 -1.15
C GLU A 55 -8.53 18.20 -1.49
N LEU A 56 -7.79 17.78 -2.51
CA LEU A 56 -6.66 18.53 -3.06
C LEU A 56 -7.05 19.35 -4.27
N GLU A 57 -7.76 18.73 -5.21
CA GLU A 57 -8.12 19.35 -6.49
C GLU A 57 -9.29 18.61 -7.14
N ARG A 58 -10.18 19.32 -7.83
CA ARG A 58 -11.25 18.73 -8.65
C ARG A 58 -10.90 18.86 -10.12
N PHE A 59 -11.33 17.89 -10.93
CA PHE A 59 -11.15 17.94 -12.38
C PHE A 59 -12.46 17.62 -13.10
N ASN A 60 -12.58 18.17 -14.30
CA ASN A 60 -13.61 17.85 -15.28
C ASN A 60 -12.95 17.97 -16.65
N VAL A 61 -12.65 16.83 -17.28
CA VAL A 61 -11.92 16.77 -18.54
C VAL A 61 -12.72 16.00 -19.58
N PHE A 62 -12.73 16.51 -20.80
CA PHE A 62 -13.32 15.80 -21.93
C PHE A 62 -12.37 14.70 -22.42
N LEU A 63 -12.91 13.50 -22.62
CA LEU A 63 -12.22 12.33 -23.16
C LEU A 63 -12.54 12.20 -24.66
N PRO A 64 -11.63 12.58 -25.57
CA PRO A 64 -11.80 12.32 -27.01
C PRO A 64 -11.70 10.82 -27.31
N PRO A 65 -12.13 10.30 -28.47
CA PRO A 65 -12.12 8.86 -28.77
C PRO A 65 -10.73 8.32 -29.14
N THR A 66 -9.70 8.70 -28.38
CA THR A 66 -8.30 8.26 -28.56
C THR A 66 -7.99 6.96 -27.82
N GLY A 67 -8.80 6.61 -26.82
CA GLY A 67 -8.67 5.40 -26.01
C GLY A 67 -7.66 5.49 -24.86
N GLU A 68 -6.94 6.61 -24.76
CA GLU A 68 -6.00 6.89 -23.67
C GLU A 68 -5.90 8.39 -23.38
N ILE A 69 -5.61 8.71 -22.11
CA ILE A 69 -5.34 10.07 -21.64
C ILE A 69 -4.31 10.03 -20.50
N VAL A 70 -3.50 11.08 -20.41
CA VAL A 70 -2.70 11.40 -19.23
C VAL A 70 -3.43 12.49 -18.46
N LEU A 71 -4.04 12.12 -17.33
CA LEU A 71 -4.71 13.06 -16.43
C LEU A 71 -3.66 13.69 -15.50
N PRO A 72 -3.46 15.01 -15.52
CA PRO A 72 -2.57 15.67 -14.57
C PRO A 72 -3.13 15.53 -13.15
N GLY A 73 -2.24 15.31 -12.19
CA GLY A 73 -2.53 15.38 -10.77
C GLY A 73 -2.33 16.78 -10.19
N PRO A 74 -2.69 16.99 -8.92
CA PRO A 74 -2.44 18.23 -8.19
C PRO A 74 -0.95 18.61 -8.19
N ASP A 75 -0.71 19.91 -8.07
CA ASP A 75 0.64 20.45 -7.93
C ASP A 75 1.35 19.82 -6.72
N VAL A 76 2.46 19.13 -6.98
CA VAL A 76 3.22 18.45 -5.92
C VAL A 76 3.77 19.40 -4.85
N ARG A 77 3.86 20.70 -5.15
CA ARG A 77 4.29 21.74 -4.22
C ARG A 77 3.21 22.11 -3.20
N THR A 78 1.95 21.81 -3.49
CA THR A 78 0.81 22.10 -2.61
C THR A 78 0.38 20.88 -1.79
N LEU A 79 1.02 19.71 -1.99
CA LEU A 79 0.75 18.53 -1.20
C LEU A 79 1.05 18.78 0.29
N PRO A 80 0.17 18.36 1.21
CA PRO A 80 0.39 18.52 2.63
C PRO A 80 1.70 17.90 3.13
N THR A 81 2.41 18.63 3.97
CA THR A 81 3.67 18.18 4.60
C THR A 81 3.73 18.54 6.08
N ASP A 82 2.58 18.86 6.68
CA ASP A 82 2.44 19.36 8.05
C ASP A 82 2.67 18.28 9.11
N ARG A 83 2.41 17.01 8.79
CA ARG A 83 2.65 15.86 9.67
C ARG A 83 3.75 14.96 9.15
N SER A 84 4.58 14.45 10.05
CA SER A 84 5.50 13.37 9.69
C SER A 84 4.75 12.05 9.54
N GLY A 85 5.04 11.29 8.48
CA GLY A 85 4.44 9.98 8.26
C GLY A 85 4.11 9.68 6.80
N MET A 86 3.29 8.64 6.60
CA MET A 86 2.81 8.20 5.30
C MET A 86 1.52 8.93 4.94
N TYR A 87 1.50 9.50 3.75
CA TYR A 87 0.31 10.05 3.12
C TYR A 87 -0.10 9.17 1.94
N GLN A 88 -1.39 9.16 1.62
CA GLN A 88 -1.92 8.48 0.44
C GLN A 88 -2.71 9.48 -0.41
N VAL A 89 -2.33 9.64 -1.68
CA VAL A 89 -3.11 10.42 -2.65
C VAL A 89 -4.04 9.46 -3.38
N LEU A 90 -5.33 9.80 -3.39
CA LEU A 90 -6.40 9.03 -4.01
C LEU A 90 -6.91 9.78 -5.24
N LEU A 91 -7.07 9.05 -6.35
CA LEU A 91 -7.86 9.52 -7.49
C LEU A 91 -9.28 8.99 -7.33
N ARG A 92 -10.27 9.89 -7.25
CA ARG A 92 -11.69 9.58 -7.19
C ARG A 92 -12.34 9.95 -8.50
N ILE A 93 -12.86 8.95 -9.22
CA ILE A 93 -13.71 9.15 -10.39
C ILE A 93 -15.15 9.16 -9.90
N GLU A 94 -15.83 10.28 -10.10
CA GLU A 94 -17.22 10.50 -9.70
C GLU A 94 -18.16 9.98 -10.78
N ALA A 95 -19.38 9.62 -10.39
CA ALA A 95 -20.41 9.26 -11.37
C ALA A 95 -20.84 10.52 -12.13
N SER A 96 -20.77 10.49 -13.46
CA SER A 96 -21.34 11.55 -14.30
C SER A 96 -22.79 11.21 -14.65
N ASP A 97 -23.64 12.24 -14.69
CA ASP A 97 -25.03 12.14 -15.17
C ASP A 97 -25.11 12.28 -16.71
N ASP A 98 -24.03 11.89 -17.41
CA ASP A 98 -23.98 12.03 -18.86
C ASP A 98 -24.84 10.94 -19.51
N LYS A 99 -25.85 11.38 -20.28
CA LYS A 99 -26.93 10.52 -20.80
C LYS A 99 -26.45 9.44 -21.78
N GLU A 100 -25.21 9.52 -22.26
CA GLU A 100 -24.65 8.54 -23.19
C GLU A 100 -24.28 7.20 -22.53
N GLY A 101 -24.16 7.13 -21.19
CA GLY A 101 -23.89 5.90 -20.43
C GLY A 101 -25.14 5.20 -19.87
N ASP A 102 -26.30 5.83 -20.03
CA ASP A 102 -27.58 5.39 -19.48
C ASP A 102 -28.01 4.03 -20.06
N SER A 103 -28.11 3.01 -19.20
CA SER A 103 -28.61 1.69 -19.59
C SER A 103 -30.13 1.69 -19.51
N ASP A 104 -30.79 1.61 -20.66
CA ASP A 104 -32.24 1.41 -20.72
C ASP A 104 -32.59 -0.04 -20.34
N LEU A 105 -33.17 -0.23 -19.15
CA LEU A 105 -33.61 -1.54 -18.67
C LEU A 105 -34.74 -2.11 -19.53
N ALA A 106 -35.48 -1.26 -20.26
CA ALA A 106 -36.51 -1.70 -21.19
C ALA A 106 -35.90 -2.36 -22.43
N ALA A 107 -34.76 -1.85 -22.91
CA ALA A 107 -34.00 -2.44 -24.00
C ALA A 107 -33.34 -3.79 -23.62
N ALA A 108 -33.02 -3.99 -22.33
CA ALA A 108 -32.46 -5.23 -21.79
C ALA A 108 -33.50 -6.24 -21.26
N GLY A 109 -34.80 -5.93 -21.33
CA GLY A 109 -35.88 -6.80 -20.82
C GLY A 109 -35.90 -6.96 -19.30
N ALA A 110 -35.23 -6.07 -18.55
CA ALA A 110 -35.00 -6.17 -17.11
C ALA A 110 -35.93 -5.28 -16.26
N GLY A 111 -36.88 -4.56 -16.88
CA GLY A 111 -37.86 -3.70 -16.20
C GLY A 111 -38.05 -2.35 -16.89
N ALA A 112 -38.86 -1.47 -16.30
CA ALA A 112 -39.03 -0.09 -16.78
C ALA A 112 -38.10 0.84 -15.99
N GLY A 113 -37.15 1.48 -16.68
CA GLY A 113 -36.27 2.49 -16.08
C GLY A 113 -34.94 2.63 -16.81
N VAL A 114 -34.32 3.80 -16.67
CA VAL A 114 -32.97 4.07 -17.14
C VAL A 114 -32.03 4.05 -15.93
N VAL A 115 -30.98 3.22 -15.99
CA VAL A 115 -29.95 3.18 -14.94
C VAL A 115 -28.73 3.97 -15.41
N PRO A 116 -28.36 5.06 -14.72
CA PRO A 116 -27.11 5.76 -14.97
C PRO A 116 -25.94 4.90 -14.45
N ALA A 117 -25.44 4.05 -15.34
CA ALA A 117 -24.14 3.43 -15.20
C ALA A 117 -23.17 4.34 -15.95
N GLY A 118 -22.41 5.20 -15.25
CA GLY A 118 -21.51 6.19 -15.84
C GLY A 118 -20.33 5.62 -16.67
N ALA A 119 -20.48 4.45 -17.29
CA ALA A 119 -19.54 3.78 -18.19
C ALA A 119 -18.10 3.71 -17.65
N VAL A 120 -17.94 3.51 -16.33
CA VAL A 120 -16.63 3.40 -15.69
C VAL A 120 -16.31 1.95 -15.35
N ALA A 121 -15.06 1.55 -15.56
CA ALA A 121 -14.59 0.22 -15.20
C ALA A 121 -14.55 0.02 -13.68
N GLY A 122 -15.03 -1.14 -13.23
CA GLY A 122 -15.26 -1.49 -11.82
C GLY A 122 -14.04 -1.90 -11.01
N PHE A 123 -12.84 -1.46 -11.39
CA PHE A 123 -11.61 -1.87 -10.69
C PHE A 123 -11.22 -0.88 -9.58
N PRO A 124 -10.58 -1.37 -8.50
CA PRO A 124 -9.99 -0.50 -7.49
C PRO A 124 -8.87 0.37 -8.08
N ILE A 125 -8.96 1.67 -7.90
CA ILE A 125 -7.92 2.62 -8.24
C ILE A 125 -6.82 2.55 -7.17
N PRO A 126 -5.55 2.33 -7.56
CA PRO A 126 -4.46 2.24 -6.61
C PRO A 126 -4.12 3.61 -5.99
N PRO A 127 -3.93 3.71 -4.66
CA PRO A 127 -3.46 4.93 -4.04
C PRO A 127 -1.97 5.17 -4.32
N LEU A 128 -1.58 6.42 -4.58
CA LEU A 128 -0.17 6.82 -4.58
C LEU A 128 0.28 7.15 -3.16
N ARG A 129 1.48 6.75 -2.75
CA ARG A 129 2.01 7.00 -1.40
C ARG A 129 3.20 7.95 -1.44
N TYR A 130 3.24 8.90 -0.51
CA TYR A 130 4.42 9.71 -0.23
C TYR A 130 4.68 9.81 1.27
N PHE A 131 5.92 10.11 1.63
CA PHE A 131 6.36 10.18 3.02
C PHE A 131 6.93 11.55 3.31
N VAL A 132 6.54 12.10 4.47
CA VAL A 132 7.05 13.37 4.96
C VAL A 132 7.81 13.11 6.25
N GLY A 133 9.05 13.57 6.30
CA GLY A 133 9.96 13.41 7.42
C GLY A 133 11.36 13.88 7.04
N GLY A 134 12.09 14.45 8.00
CA GLY A 134 13.46 14.93 7.77
C GLY A 134 14.41 13.77 7.42
N ALA A 135 15.44 14.07 6.62
CA ALA A 135 16.55 13.17 6.30
C ALA A 135 17.47 12.84 7.52
N GLY A 136 16.98 13.01 8.74
CA GLY A 136 17.56 12.49 9.96
C GLY A 136 16.60 11.45 10.51
N THR A 137 17.03 10.19 10.53
CA THR A 137 16.41 9.06 11.26
C THR A 137 14.91 9.22 11.49
N VAL A 138 14.10 8.73 10.55
CA VAL A 138 12.64 8.66 10.69
C VAL A 138 12.31 7.88 11.96
N GLY A 139 12.18 8.60 13.07
CA GLY A 139 11.62 8.10 14.31
C GLY A 139 10.14 7.92 14.07
N VAL A 140 9.75 6.70 13.70
CA VAL A 140 8.36 6.26 13.60
C VAL A 140 7.71 6.38 14.98
N SER A 141 7.12 7.54 15.28
CA SER A 141 6.21 7.66 16.42
C SER A 141 4.84 7.16 15.98
N GLY A 142 4.55 5.89 16.30
CA GLY A 142 3.23 5.28 16.09
C GLY A 142 3.23 3.76 16.24
N ALA A 143 4.20 3.07 15.65
CA ALA A 143 4.42 1.64 15.85
C ALA A 143 5.91 1.32 15.64
N ARG A 144 6.64 1.10 16.74
CA ARG A 144 8.05 0.70 16.68
C ARG A 144 8.12 -0.74 16.19
N LEU A 145 8.92 -1.02 15.16
CA LEU A 145 9.21 -2.38 14.72
C LEU A 145 9.81 -3.17 15.89
N ARG A 146 9.13 -4.24 16.32
CA ARG A 146 9.55 -5.12 17.41
C ARG A 146 9.55 -6.55 16.91
N ALA A 147 10.65 -7.25 17.16
CA ALA A 147 10.68 -8.70 17.04
C ALA A 147 9.79 -9.32 18.13
N LEU A 148 9.01 -10.34 17.78
CA LEU A 148 8.09 -11.02 18.68
C LEU A 148 8.62 -12.43 18.97
N PHE A 149 8.82 -13.24 17.93
CA PHE A 149 9.32 -14.61 18.02
C PHE A 149 10.40 -14.87 16.96
N PRO A 150 11.41 -15.73 17.23
CA PRO A 150 11.73 -16.34 18.51
C PRO A 150 12.08 -15.29 19.60
N ALA A 151 11.93 -15.68 20.86
CA ALA A 151 12.35 -14.83 21.97
C ALA A 151 13.88 -14.69 21.96
N ALA A 152 14.41 -13.66 22.60
CA ALA A 152 15.87 -13.55 22.75
C ALA A 152 16.40 -14.74 23.56
N ASP A 153 17.51 -15.33 23.10
CA ASP A 153 18.18 -16.49 23.70
C ASP A 153 17.34 -17.78 23.78
N SER A 154 16.20 -17.84 23.08
CA SER A 154 15.39 -19.07 23.02
C SER A 154 16.13 -20.18 22.28
N LEU A 155 15.91 -21.42 22.72
CA LEU A 155 16.34 -22.61 22.02
C LEU A 155 15.26 -23.04 21.02
N VAL A 156 15.65 -23.30 19.77
CA VAL A 156 14.83 -24.01 18.79
C VAL A 156 15.43 -25.40 18.62
N THR A 157 14.62 -26.42 18.88
CA THR A 157 15.01 -27.81 18.79
C THR A 157 15.23 -28.24 17.33
N GLY A 158 16.20 -29.12 17.12
CA GLY A 158 16.56 -29.66 15.81
C GLY A 158 15.35 -30.28 15.10
N GLY A 159 15.22 -29.99 13.79
CA GLY A 159 14.13 -30.48 12.95
C GLY A 159 12.88 -29.60 12.90
N GLU A 160 12.74 -28.58 13.75
CA GLU A 160 11.65 -27.60 13.63
C GLU A 160 12.05 -26.39 12.76
N PRO A 161 11.22 -25.98 11.78
CA PRO A 161 11.46 -24.78 10.99
C PRO A 161 11.43 -23.52 11.87
N VAL A 162 12.49 -22.72 11.82
CA VAL A 162 12.54 -21.45 12.54
C VAL A 162 11.55 -20.47 11.91
N THR A 163 10.58 -20.01 12.69
CA THR A 163 9.62 -18.97 12.27
C THR A 163 9.93 -17.66 12.96
N PHE A 164 10.17 -16.61 12.19
CA PHE A 164 10.40 -15.26 12.70
C PHE A 164 9.12 -14.44 12.60
N THR A 165 8.75 -13.72 13.66
CA THR A 165 7.57 -12.84 13.69
C THR A 165 7.91 -11.48 14.29
N TRP A 166 7.20 -10.45 13.84
CA TRP A 166 7.41 -9.07 14.26
C TRP A 166 6.13 -8.24 14.18
N THR A 167 6.13 -7.07 14.80
CA THR A 167 5.02 -6.11 14.67
C THR A 167 5.07 -5.44 13.30
N PRO A 168 3.98 -5.45 12.51
CA PRO A 168 3.95 -4.74 11.23
C PRO A 168 4.04 -3.22 11.44
N VAL A 169 4.75 -2.56 10.55
CA VAL A 169 4.86 -1.11 10.40
C VAL A 169 4.16 -0.71 9.10
N ALA A 170 3.12 0.12 9.19
CA ALA A 170 2.31 0.53 8.03
C ALA A 170 3.14 1.23 6.94
N ALA A 171 4.21 1.93 7.33
CA ALA A 171 5.12 2.64 6.44
C ALA A 171 6.10 1.74 5.66
N ALA A 172 6.20 0.44 5.98
CA ALA A 172 7.16 -0.45 5.34
C ALA A 172 6.75 -0.77 3.89
N LEU A 173 7.60 -0.41 2.92
CA LEU A 173 7.44 -0.84 1.53
C LEU A 173 7.92 -2.28 1.31
N LEU A 174 8.91 -2.72 2.09
CA LEU A 174 9.37 -4.11 2.16
C LEU A 174 9.85 -4.39 3.58
N TYR A 175 9.93 -5.68 3.94
CA TYR A 175 10.72 -6.12 5.07
C TYR A 175 11.96 -6.87 4.61
N ARG A 176 13.03 -6.77 5.38
CA ARG A 176 14.20 -7.63 5.26
C ARG A 176 14.41 -8.38 6.57
N VAL A 177 14.40 -9.70 6.51
CA VAL A 177 14.86 -10.56 7.62
C VAL A 177 16.30 -10.94 7.34
N GLU A 178 17.20 -10.69 8.30
CA GLU A 178 18.61 -11.08 8.22
C GLU A 178 18.94 -12.04 9.36
N VAL A 179 19.73 -13.06 9.05
CA VAL A 179 20.33 -13.97 10.03
C VAL A 179 21.84 -14.02 9.81
N ARG A 180 22.60 -13.94 10.90
CA ARG A 180 24.05 -14.07 10.96
C ARG A 180 24.45 -15.31 11.75
N GLY A 181 25.47 -16.00 11.28
CA GLY A 181 26.11 -17.10 12.02
C GLY A 181 26.95 -16.55 13.18
N GLY A 182 27.48 -17.46 14.01
CA GLY A 182 28.33 -17.10 15.15
C GLY A 182 29.66 -16.42 14.76
N ASP A 183 30.08 -16.53 13.50
CA ASP A 183 31.22 -15.82 12.91
C ASP A 183 30.85 -14.40 12.41
N GLY A 184 29.59 -13.99 12.55
CA GLY A 184 29.06 -12.73 12.06
C GLY A 184 28.73 -12.72 10.56
N ALA A 185 29.01 -13.80 9.83
CA ALA A 185 28.71 -13.90 8.41
C ALA A 185 27.20 -13.98 8.20
N ARG A 186 26.70 -13.31 7.16
CA ARG A 186 25.26 -13.34 6.83
C ARG A 186 24.91 -14.69 6.20
N VAL A 187 24.13 -15.48 6.93
CA VAL A 187 23.68 -16.83 6.54
C VAL A 187 22.38 -16.75 5.75
N LEU A 188 21.48 -15.82 6.11
CA LEU A 188 20.19 -15.63 5.45
C LEU A 188 19.87 -14.15 5.28
N ALA A 189 19.29 -13.81 4.13
CA ALA A 189 18.63 -12.54 3.87
C ALA A 189 17.36 -12.80 3.04
N ALA A 190 16.21 -12.40 3.54
CA ALA A 190 14.93 -12.56 2.84
C ALA A 190 14.22 -11.22 2.72
N LEU A 191 13.74 -10.89 1.53
CA LEU A 191 12.88 -9.73 1.27
C LEU A 191 11.41 -10.16 1.26
N LEU A 192 10.56 -9.44 2.00
CA LEU A 192 9.14 -9.72 2.11
C LEU A 192 8.30 -8.50 1.71
N ARG A 193 7.10 -8.80 1.21
CA ARG A 193 6.10 -7.82 0.78
C ARG A 193 5.61 -6.96 1.96
N PRO A 194 5.07 -5.74 1.69
CA PRO A 194 4.38 -4.95 2.69
C PRO A 194 3.32 -5.75 3.45
N GLY A 195 3.05 -5.39 4.70
CA GLY A 195 2.05 -6.05 5.55
C GLY A 195 2.45 -7.44 6.09
N SER A 196 3.59 -7.99 5.65
CA SER A 196 4.12 -9.24 6.20
C SER A 196 4.58 -9.04 7.66
N ALA A 197 4.21 -9.98 8.53
CA ALA A 197 4.57 -9.98 9.95
C ALA A 197 5.23 -11.30 10.38
N MET A 198 5.50 -12.19 9.42
CA MET A 198 6.02 -13.53 9.64
C MET A 198 6.90 -13.97 8.47
N TYR A 199 7.96 -14.71 8.78
CA TYR A 199 8.82 -15.40 7.83
C TYR A 199 9.21 -16.77 8.38
N ARG A 200 8.90 -17.84 7.63
CA ARG A 200 9.39 -19.18 7.93
C ARG A 200 10.72 -19.39 7.20
N ALA A 201 11.78 -19.62 7.96
CA ALA A 201 13.10 -19.89 7.42
C ALA A 201 13.12 -21.24 6.68
N PRO A 202 13.97 -21.38 5.66
CA PRO A 202 14.25 -22.68 5.06
C PRO A 202 14.94 -23.61 6.06
N ASP A 203 14.71 -24.92 5.90
CA ASP A 203 15.23 -25.94 6.80
C ASP A 203 16.77 -25.98 6.84
N TRP A 204 17.44 -25.58 5.74
CA TRP A 204 18.90 -25.49 5.66
C TRP A 204 19.52 -24.43 6.58
N LEU A 205 18.74 -23.57 7.22
CA LEU A 205 19.26 -22.51 8.09
C LEU A 205 20.13 -23.08 9.21
N GLN A 206 19.70 -24.20 9.82
CA GLN A 206 20.42 -24.83 10.92
C GLN A 206 21.76 -25.40 10.45
N GLU A 207 21.79 -26.05 9.28
CA GLU A 207 23.01 -26.60 8.68
C GLU A 207 24.00 -25.50 8.28
N ARG A 208 23.52 -24.42 7.67
CA ARG A 208 24.35 -23.35 7.10
C ARG A 208 24.83 -22.34 8.14
N ALA A 209 24.15 -22.24 9.29
CA ALA A 209 24.60 -21.41 10.39
C ALA A 209 25.97 -21.85 10.91
N GLY A 210 26.31 -23.14 10.79
CA GLY A 210 27.59 -23.72 11.22
C GLY A 210 27.87 -23.67 12.73
N ALA A 211 27.04 -22.94 13.47
CA ALA A 211 27.12 -22.67 14.90
C ALA A 211 25.76 -22.86 15.55
N ASP A 212 25.77 -23.22 16.84
CA ASP A 212 24.57 -23.48 17.63
C ASP A 212 23.93 -22.15 18.13
N VAL A 213 24.50 -21.02 17.72
CA VAL A 213 24.03 -19.68 18.04
C VAL A 213 24.05 -18.83 16.78
N VAL A 214 22.92 -18.19 16.49
CA VAL A 214 22.75 -17.23 15.41
C VAL A 214 22.18 -15.93 15.95
N GLU A 215 22.41 -14.84 15.23
CA GLU A 215 21.74 -13.57 15.49
C GLU A 215 20.78 -13.24 14.35
N TRP A 216 19.61 -12.70 14.66
CA TRP A 216 18.64 -12.30 13.66
C TRP A 216 18.07 -10.91 13.93
N ARG A 217 17.62 -10.26 12.86
CA ARG A 217 16.87 -8.99 12.95
C ARG A 217 15.88 -8.83 11.81
N VAL A 218 14.97 -7.88 11.98
CA VAL A 218 14.05 -7.42 10.93
C VAL A 218 14.28 -5.94 10.65
N GLN A 219 14.29 -5.57 9.38
CA GLN A 219 14.36 -4.20 8.93
C GLN A 219 13.13 -3.87 8.08
N ALA A 220 12.44 -2.78 8.39
CA ALA A 220 11.43 -2.17 7.53
C ALA A 220 12.15 -1.24 6.54
N LEU A 221 11.95 -1.48 5.26
CA LEU A 221 12.57 -0.72 4.18
C LEU A 221 11.58 0.27 3.56
N GLY A 222 12.05 1.49 3.31
CA GLY A 222 11.34 2.57 2.63
C GLY A 222 11.81 2.74 1.18
N VAL A 223 11.57 3.94 0.64
CA VAL A 223 11.92 4.30 -0.75
C VAL A 223 13.42 4.10 -0.99
N GLY A 224 13.79 3.53 -2.14
CA GLY A 224 15.19 3.28 -2.51
C GLY A 224 15.91 2.23 -1.65
N GLY A 225 15.20 1.46 -0.82
CA GLY A 225 15.78 0.46 0.06
C GLY A 225 16.39 1.03 1.35
N ALA A 226 16.15 2.30 1.65
CA ALA A 226 16.57 2.91 2.91
C ALA A 226 15.92 2.21 4.11
N VAL A 227 16.67 2.01 5.19
CA VAL A 227 16.14 1.41 6.42
C VAL A 227 15.32 2.47 7.16
N ALA A 228 14.00 2.28 7.20
CA ALA A 228 13.08 3.18 7.90
C ALA A 228 12.99 2.84 9.39
N SER A 229 13.07 1.56 9.75
CA SER A 229 13.11 1.08 11.13
C SER A 229 13.77 -0.29 11.18
N GLU A 230 14.39 -0.65 12.29
CA GLU A 230 14.94 -1.98 12.50
C GLU A 230 14.73 -2.47 13.93
N THR A 231 14.67 -3.80 14.09
CA THR A 231 14.79 -4.42 15.41
C THR A 231 16.26 -4.44 15.82
N PRO A 232 16.55 -4.47 17.13
CA PRO A 232 17.85 -4.93 17.60
C PRO A 232 18.14 -6.34 17.06
N TRP A 233 19.42 -6.68 16.98
CA TRP A 233 19.84 -8.07 16.83
C TRP A 233 19.36 -8.88 18.03
N ARG A 234 18.87 -10.08 17.77
CA ARG A 234 18.47 -11.05 18.78
C ARG A 234 19.21 -12.35 18.59
N THR A 235 19.77 -12.86 19.67
CA THR A 235 20.36 -14.19 19.73
C THR A 235 19.27 -15.26 19.68
N LEU A 236 19.53 -16.32 18.94
CA LEU A 236 18.74 -17.54 18.85
C LEU A 236 19.69 -18.73 18.97
N ARG A 237 19.35 -19.68 19.83
CA ARG A 237 20.10 -20.94 19.97
C ARG A 237 19.44 -22.02 19.12
N LEU A 238 20.24 -22.74 18.37
CA LEU A 238 19.82 -23.83 17.51
C LEU A 238 20.35 -25.14 18.09
N GLU A 239 19.45 -26.05 18.44
CA GLU A 239 19.81 -27.44 18.75
C GLU A 239 19.91 -28.20 17.42
N ARG A 240 20.92 -29.04 17.27
CA ARG A 240 21.07 -29.90 16.08
C ARG A 240 20.37 -31.23 16.27
#